data_AF-A0A536BK44-F1
#
_entry.id   AF-A0A536BK44-F1
#
_cell.length_a   1.000
_cell.length_b   1.000
_cell.length_c   1.000
_cell.angle_alpha   90.00
_cell.angle_beta   90.00
_cell.angle_gamma   90.00
#
_symmetry.space_group_name_H-M   'P 1'
#
loop_
_entity.id
_entity.type
_entity.pdbx_description
1 polymer ?
#
loop_
_entity_poly.entity_id
_entity_poly.type
_entity_poly.pdbx_seq_one_letter_code
_entity_poly.pdbx_strand_id
1 'polypeptide(L)'
;MQTLRRTVAVLTFPAVAWLGAACERMDTPTGAPPPPVMQMADPAPSRTWTNDFENPGDDTPAGGWYPNLPATITRTPSGAAATYASGIQSASGSWHARLSPNDVCPKVPASFACSGPYTYWGKSSGFNPGFPDGGYVTEIDIYLDVPWMTADATTRSDTRFDWSSSIDNQFGGFRRDFVFNAGTPLTSSETGSNPGYYVNASTNGFRSGAFPENTCPSPSTPPNYCRAPVKINESGWYIFQHYFHLTTIGSNTYLAVDMSVRRLNGSIVASWTIYDQEDVAGFGGDAYGWFVINEIQDLAVDCSTLHPPGKTPSGRTCPLPPPSSATGGGQVQPNLMGGKATFGFNAKQGSSGHLNYLNHVTGAHLDCTVSTVTITPPTADFSGSCSANSDA
;
A
#
# COMPACT_ATOMS: atom_id res chain seq x y z
N MET A 1 -33.60 -57.09 -32.33
CA MET A 1 -32.29 -56.75 -32.91
C MET A 1 -32.26 -55.25 -33.17
N GLN A 2 -31.65 -54.48 -32.28
CA GLN A 2 -31.45 -53.04 -32.44
C GLN A 2 -29.98 -52.74 -32.17
N THR A 3 -29.41 -52.04 -33.13
CA THR A 3 -27.98 -51.81 -33.35
C THR A 3 -27.46 -50.71 -32.44
N LEU A 4 -26.44 -51.00 -31.64
CA LEU A 4 -25.68 -50.01 -30.87
C LEU A 4 -24.93 -49.06 -31.81
N ARG A 5 -25.21 -47.76 -31.71
CA ARG A 5 -24.32 -46.70 -32.23
C ARG A 5 -23.38 -46.26 -31.12
N ARG A 6 -22.06 -46.41 -31.33
CA ARG A 6 -21.02 -45.77 -30.52
C ARG A 6 -20.65 -44.45 -31.16
N THR A 7 -20.85 -43.35 -30.45
CA THR A 7 -20.29 -42.03 -30.80
C THR A 7 -18.91 -41.93 -30.16
N VAL A 8 -17.88 -41.79 -30.98
CA VAL A 8 -16.51 -41.48 -30.53
C VAL A 8 -16.36 -39.96 -30.65
N ALA A 9 -16.25 -39.27 -29.52
CA ALA A 9 -15.81 -37.88 -29.50
C ALA A 9 -14.29 -37.85 -29.39
N VAL A 10 -13.63 -37.37 -30.44
CA VAL A 10 -12.20 -37.08 -30.45
C VAL A 10 -12.04 -35.66 -29.92
N LEU A 11 -11.47 -35.52 -28.73
CA LEU A 11 -11.12 -34.23 -28.15
C LEU A 11 -9.64 -33.96 -28.46
N THR A 12 -9.37 -33.15 -29.48
CA THR A 12 -8.03 -32.63 -29.76
C THR A 12 -7.82 -31.35 -28.97
N PHE A 13 -6.94 -31.40 -27.97
CA PHE A 13 -6.36 -30.20 -27.36
C PHE A 13 -5.15 -29.76 -28.20
N PRO A 14 -5.07 -28.51 -28.69
CA PRO A 14 -3.77 -27.96 -29.07
C PRO A 14 -2.96 -27.75 -27.80
N ALA A 15 -1.87 -28.48 -27.66
CA ALA A 15 -0.83 -28.20 -26.70
C ALA A 15 -0.23 -26.82 -27.04
N VAL A 16 -0.66 -25.78 -26.33
CA VAL A 16 0.07 -24.52 -26.28
C VAL A 16 1.27 -24.77 -25.38
N ALA A 17 2.37 -25.20 -26.00
CA ALA A 17 3.67 -25.18 -25.35
C ALA A 17 4.01 -23.71 -25.09
N TRP A 18 3.84 -23.28 -23.85
CA TRP A 18 4.39 -22.03 -23.34
C TRP A 18 5.91 -22.23 -23.23
N LEU A 19 6.60 -22.07 -24.35
CA LEU A 19 8.04 -21.87 -24.36
C LEU A 19 8.27 -20.49 -23.77
N GLY A 20 8.59 -20.46 -22.48
CA GLY A 20 9.12 -19.30 -21.80
C GLY A 20 10.43 -18.88 -22.45
N ALA A 21 10.33 -18.07 -23.50
CA ALA A 21 11.41 -17.24 -23.95
C ALA A 21 11.59 -16.16 -22.87
N ALA A 22 12.44 -16.46 -21.89
CA ALA A 22 13.14 -15.43 -21.15
C ALA A 22 14.07 -14.73 -22.16
N CYS A 23 13.49 -13.85 -22.97
CA CYS A 23 14.26 -12.75 -23.53
C CYS A 23 14.68 -11.93 -22.31
N GLU A 24 15.92 -12.13 -21.87
CA GLU A 24 16.68 -11.14 -21.11
C GLU A 24 16.71 -9.88 -21.97
N ARG A 25 15.64 -9.09 -21.88
CA ARG A 25 15.57 -7.77 -22.45
C ARG A 25 16.56 -6.98 -21.62
N MET A 26 17.65 -6.53 -22.25
CA MET A 26 18.63 -5.63 -21.64
C MET A 26 17.86 -4.60 -20.81
N ASP A 27 18.18 -4.55 -19.52
CA ASP A 27 17.66 -3.59 -18.55
C ASP A 27 17.72 -2.21 -19.19
N THR A 28 16.58 -1.74 -19.69
CA THR A 28 16.48 -0.32 -20.05
C THR A 28 16.19 0.34 -18.72
N PRO A 29 17.14 1.09 -18.12
CA PRO A 29 16.92 1.69 -16.83
C PRO A 29 15.64 2.51 -16.88
N THR A 30 14.79 2.32 -15.87
CA THR A 30 13.70 3.25 -15.58
C THR A 30 14.30 4.66 -15.61
N GLY A 31 13.83 5.49 -16.56
CA GLY A 31 14.37 6.84 -16.71
C GLY A 31 14.16 7.59 -15.40
N ALA A 32 15.26 8.08 -14.81
CA ALA A 32 15.20 8.84 -13.57
C ALA A 32 14.25 10.04 -13.72
N PRO A 33 13.57 10.46 -12.63
CA PRO A 33 12.85 11.74 -12.62
C PRO A 33 13.81 12.89 -13.02
N PRO A 34 13.29 14.05 -13.46
CA PRO A 34 14.10 15.17 -13.90
C PRO A 34 15.24 15.46 -12.91
N PRO A 35 16.50 15.54 -13.37
CA PRO A 35 17.64 15.61 -12.45
C PRO A 35 17.54 16.89 -11.60
N PRO A 36 17.72 16.80 -10.28
CA PRO A 36 17.80 17.96 -9.43
C PRO A 36 19.02 18.82 -9.81
N VAL A 37 18.94 20.12 -9.55
CA VAL A 37 20.09 21.03 -9.71
C VAL A 37 21.17 20.57 -8.72
N MET A 38 22.39 20.29 -9.20
CA MET A 38 23.52 19.89 -8.35
C MET A 38 23.74 20.92 -7.23
N GLN A 39 23.46 20.53 -6.00
CA GLN A 39 23.75 21.31 -4.79
C GLN A 39 24.57 20.44 -3.82
N MET A 40 25.25 21.09 -2.87
CA MET A 40 26.21 20.44 -1.97
C MET A 40 25.61 19.25 -1.23
N ALA A 41 26.41 18.18 -1.14
CA ALA A 41 26.06 16.93 -0.49
C ALA A 41 25.63 17.13 0.98
N ASP A 42 24.49 16.57 1.35
CA ASP A 42 24.16 16.33 2.76
C ASP A 42 24.93 15.08 3.24
N PRO A 43 25.43 15.04 4.50
CA PRO A 43 26.03 13.84 5.05
C PRO A 43 25.00 12.69 5.13
N ALA A 44 25.49 11.44 5.16
CA ALA A 44 24.72 10.20 5.26
C ALA A 44 23.50 10.30 6.21
N PRO A 45 22.40 9.54 5.97
CA PRO A 45 21.10 9.76 6.61
C PRO A 45 21.14 9.38 8.10
N SER A 46 21.69 10.28 8.90
CA SER A 46 21.54 10.33 10.36
C SER A 46 20.17 10.90 10.76
N ARG A 47 19.44 11.42 9.78
CA ARG A 47 18.17 12.10 9.94
C ARG A 47 17.03 11.12 9.69
N THR A 48 16.10 11.07 10.64
CA THR A 48 14.74 10.60 10.36
C THR A 48 13.99 11.72 9.64
N TRP A 49 13.38 11.40 8.51
CA TRP A 49 12.41 12.25 7.84
C TRP A 49 11.04 11.58 7.84
N THR A 50 10.01 12.40 7.98
CA THR A 50 8.62 11.97 8.02
C THR A 50 7.78 13.05 7.38
N ASN A 51 6.84 12.64 6.54
CA ASN A 51 5.72 13.45 6.08
C ASN A 51 4.45 12.59 6.18
N ASP A 52 3.57 12.99 7.09
CA ASP A 52 2.26 12.41 7.40
C ASP A 52 1.11 13.28 6.88
N PHE A 53 1.41 14.26 6.04
CA PHE A 53 0.47 15.22 5.46
C PHE A 53 -0.35 16.03 6.49
N GLU A 54 0.10 16.12 7.74
CA GLU A 54 -0.61 16.89 8.76
C GLU A 54 -0.46 18.40 8.58
N ASN A 55 0.54 18.87 7.83
CA ASN A 55 0.79 20.30 7.62
C ASN A 55 0.37 20.74 6.21
N PRO A 56 -0.18 21.96 6.03
CA PRO A 56 -0.56 22.46 4.71
C PRO A 56 0.57 22.62 3.68
N GLY A 57 1.84 22.48 4.07
CA GLY A 57 2.98 22.51 3.16
C GLY A 57 3.35 21.12 2.61
N ASP A 58 2.78 20.06 3.17
CA ASP A 58 3.23 18.68 2.96
C ASP A 58 2.91 18.13 1.56
N ASP A 59 1.91 18.68 0.88
CA ASP A 59 1.54 18.36 -0.51
C ASP A 59 2.26 19.24 -1.54
N THR A 60 3.22 20.06 -1.09
CA THR A 60 4.04 20.90 -1.94
C THR A 60 5.50 20.43 -1.93
N PRO A 61 6.33 20.86 -2.90
CA PRO A 61 7.77 20.63 -2.88
C PRO A 61 8.45 21.00 -1.57
N ALA A 62 7.94 22.01 -0.85
CA ALA A 62 8.47 22.41 0.46
C ALA A 62 8.21 21.36 1.56
N GLY A 63 7.16 20.55 1.42
CA GLY A 63 6.85 19.38 2.24
C GLY A 63 7.68 18.14 1.91
N GLY A 64 8.51 18.20 0.87
CA GLY A 64 9.33 17.09 0.40
C GLY A 64 8.63 16.17 -0.59
N TRP A 65 7.39 16.48 -1.00
CA TRP A 65 6.69 15.80 -2.09
C TRP A 65 6.58 16.69 -3.31
N TYR A 66 6.86 16.13 -4.47
CA TYR A 66 6.95 16.84 -5.74
C TYR A 66 5.94 16.25 -6.73
N PRO A 67 5.06 17.08 -7.31
CA PRO A 67 4.20 16.61 -8.38
C PRO A 67 5.05 16.31 -9.61
N ASN A 68 4.85 15.14 -10.22
CA ASN A 68 5.37 14.89 -11.56
C ASN A 68 4.34 15.39 -12.56
N LEU A 69 4.37 16.70 -12.83
CA LEU A 69 3.30 17.37 -13.58
C LEU A 69 3.00 16.64 -14.89
N PRO A 70 1.71 16.36 -15.17
CA PRO A 70 0.55 17.01 -14.54
C PRO A 70 -0.07 16.25 -13.35
N ALA A 71 0.57 15.21 -12.80
CA ALA A 71 0.06 14.51 -11.62
C ALA A 71 -0.08 15.46 -10.43
N THR A 72 -1.10 15.24 -9.60
CA THR A 72 -1.38 16.07 -8.43
C THR A 72 -1.18 15.31 -7.12
N ILE A 73 -0.85 16.08 -6.09
CA ILE A 73 -0.89 15.65 -4.69
C ILE A 73 -1.94 16.56 -4.05
N THR A 74 -2.94 15.99 -3.40
CA THR A 74 -3.99 16.77 -2.73
C THR A 74 -4.14 16.31 -1.29
N ARG A 75 -3.77 17.18 -0.36
CA ARG A 75 -4.00 16.97 1.06
C ARG A 75 -5.50 16.93 1.37
N THR A 76 -5.95 15.85 1.98
CA THR A 76 -7.36 15.52 2.14
C THR A 76 -7.65 15.19 3.61
N PRO A 77 -8.74 15.74 4.20
CA PRO A 77 -9.10 15.44 5.58
C PRO A 77 -9.49 13.96 5.75
N SER A 78 -9.19 13.40 6.92
CA SER A 78 -9.67 12.09 7.35
C SER A 78 -11.20 12.02 7.23
N GLY A 79 -11.70 10.97 6.58
CA GLY A 79 -13.14 10.74 6.36
C GLY A 79 -13.74 11.52 5.19
N ALA A 80 -12.96 12.28 4.41
CA ALA A 80 -13.48 12.98 3.24
C ALA A 80 -13.87 12.00 2.10
N ALA A 81 -14.90 12.37 1.33
CA ALA A 81 -15.33 11.62 0.16
C ALA A 81 -14.34 11.76 -1.01
N ALA A 82 -14.19 10.70 -1.80
CA ALA A 82 -13.28 10.64 -2.96
C ALA A 82 -13.75 9.60 -3.98
N THR A 83 -13.12 9.55 -5.17
CA THR A 83 -13.49 8.55 -6.21
C THR A 83 -12.92 7.16 -5.91
N TYR A 84 -11.78 7.10 -5.22
CA TYR A 84 -11.14 5.91 -4.69
C TYR A 84 -11.13 5.97 -3.16
N ALA A 85 -11.39 4.86 -2.46
CA ALA A 85 -11.31 4.81 -1.01
C ALA A 85 -12.07 5.97 -0.32
N SER A 86 -13.34 6.15 -0.70
CA SER A 86 -14.17 7.25 -0.22
C SER A 86 -14.44 7.13 1.28
N GLY A 87 -14.23 8.21 2.04
CA GLY A 87 -14.58 8.26 3.45
C GLY A 87 -13.62 7.50 4.39
N ILE A 88 -12.46 7.05 3.90
CA ILE A 88 -11.47 6.40 4.75
C ILE A 88 -10.91 7.34 5.81
N GLN A 89 -10.62 6.79 6.98
CA GLN A 89 -9.81 7.50 7.97
C GLN A 89 -8.36 7.53 7.50
N SER A 90 -7.64 8.62 7.79
CA SER A 90 -6.19 8.71 7.55
C SER A 90 -5.44 7.61 8.30
N ALA A 91 -4.31 7.18 7.75
CA ALA A 91 -3.44 6.21 8.43
C ALA A 91 -2.81 6.85 9.66
N SER A 92 -2.44 8.13 9.56
CA SER A 92 -1.91 8.99 10.64
C SER A 92 -2.82 10.18 10.87
N GLY A 93 -2.80 10.71 12.10
CA GLY A 93 -3.38 12.02 12.41
C GLY A 93 -4.79 12.28 11.84
N SER A 94 -4.96 13.42 11.17
CA SER A 94 -6.23 13.93 10.63
C SER A 94 -6.22 14.15 9.12
N TRP A 95 -5.11 13.91 8.43
CA TRP A 95 -4.94 14.21 7.01
C TRP A 95 -4.16 13.10 6.30
N HIS A 96 -4.34 13.00 4.98
CA HIS A 96 -3.57 12.10 4.12
C HIS A 96 -3.50 12.74 2.73
N ALA A 97 -2.67 12.22 1.84
CA ALA A 97 -2.61 12.66 0.46
C ALA A 97 -3.48 11.79 -0.46
N ARG A 98 -4.03 12.45 -1.48
CA ARG A 98 -4.67 11.82 -2.64
C ARG A 98 -3.81 12.10 -3.86
N LEU A 99 -3.30 11.03 -4.47
CA LEU A 99 -2.46 11.10 -5.65
C LEU A 99 -3.30 10.82 -6.88
N SER A 100 -3.27 11.72 -7.83
CA SER A 100 -4.11 11.60 -9.02
C SER A 100 -3.25 11.73 -10.27
N PRO A 101 -3.38 10.78 -11.23
CA PRO A 101 -2.76 10.94 -12.52
C PRO A 101 -3.37 12.14 -13.25
N ASN A 102 -2.61 12.66 -14.20
CA ASN A 102 -2.96 13.81 -15.00
C ASN A 102 -4.06 13.59 -16.03
N ASP A 103 -4.18 12.36 -16.54
CA ASP A 103 -4.95 12.05 -17.74
C ASP A 103 -5.52 10.62 -17.65
N VAL A 104 -6.37 10.26 -18.61
CA VAL A 104 -6.76 8.87 -18.84
C VAL A 104 -5.49 8.06 -19.10
N CYS A 105 -5.11 7.23 -18.12
CA CYS A 105 -3.96 6.35 -18.23
C CYS A 105 -4.21 5.29 -19.31
N PRO A 106 -3.55 5.38 -20.48
CA PRO A 106 -3.68 4.33 -21.45
C PRO A 106 -2.96 3.10 -20.87
N LYS A 107 -3.69 1.99 -20.75
CA LYS A 107 -3.16 0.72 -20.25
C LYS A 107 -2.26 0.03 -21.29
N VAL A 108 -1.23 0.72 -21.77
CA VAL A 108 -0.34 0.29 -22.85
C VAL A 108 1.12 0.23 -22.39
N PRO A 109 1.94 -0.71 -22.89
CA PRO A 109 3.31 -0.89 -22.43
C PRO A 109 4.25 0.30 -22.69
N ALA A 110 4.03 1.10 -23.73
CA ALA A 110 5.02 2.07 -24.24
C ALA A 110 4.93 3.48 -23.64
N SER A 111 4.03 3.74 -22.69
CA SER A 111 3.80 5.10 -22.19
C SER A 111 4.41 5.34 -20.81
N PHE A 112 5.23 6.39 -20.68
CA PHE A 112 5.47 7.08 -19.40
C PHE A 112 4.22 7.82 -18.88
N ALA A 113 3.08 7.67 -19.59
CA ALA A 113 1.81 8.19 -19.15
C ALA A 113 1.48 7.63 -17.77
N CYS A 114 0.99 8.51 -16.90
CA CYS A 114 0.64 8.21 -15.52
C CYS A 114 1.81 7.97 -14.58
N SER A 115 2.96 8.57 -14.88
CA SER A 115 3.95 8.82 -13.84
C SER A 115 3.32 9.64 -12.71
N GLY A 116 3.46 9.15 -11.48
CA GLY A 116 2.91 9.77 -10.29
C GLY A 116 3.91 10.68 -9.57
N PRO A 117 3.50 11.28 -8.45
CA PRO A 117 4.34 12.11 -7.59
C PRO A 117 5.52 11.35 -6.97
N TYR A 118 6.54 12.10 -6.56
CA TYR A 118 7.77 11.57 -5.94
C TYR A 118 8.19 12.39 -4.71
N THR A 119 9.09 11.84 -3.90
CA THR A 119 9.71 12.50 -2.76
C THR A 119 11.23 12.30 -2.79
N TYR A 120 11.98 13.33 -2.40
CA TYR A 120 13.41 13.21 -2.08
C TYR A 120 13.62 13.00 -0.59
N TRP A 121 12.66 12.39 0.11
CA TRP A 121 12.75 12.10 1.54
C TRP A 121 13.08 13.34 2.39
N GLY A 122 12.48 14.48 2.03
CA GLY A 122 12.68 15.76 2.70
C GLY A 122 13.98 16.48 2.39
N LYS A 123 14.78 15.96 1.47
CA LYS A 123 15.93 16.66 0.91
C LYS A 123 15.44 17.66 -0.15
N SER A 124 16.12 18.80 -0.23
CA SER A 124 15.92 19.76 -1.33
C SER A 124 16.55 19.28 -2.65
N SER A 125 17.43 18.28 -2.58
CA SER A 125 18.07 17.63 -3.73
C SER A 125 18.28 16.12 -3.47
N GLY A 126 18.32 15.32 -4.53
CA GLY A 126 18.26 13.86 -4.43
C GLY A 126 19.54 13.17 -3.92
N PHE A 127 20.64 13.87 -3.73
CA PHE A 127 21.95 13.23 -3.55
C PHE A 127 22.26 12.82 -2.11
N ASN A 128 22.69 11.57 -1.93
CA ASN A 128 23.34 11.10 -0.70
C ASN A 128 24.61 10.26 -1.02
N PRO A 129 25.84 10.76 -0.81
CA PRO A 129 27.07 10.04 -1.23
C PRO A 129 27.41 8.81 -0.41
N GLY A 130 26.95 8.75 0.84
CA GLY A 130 27.40 7.74 1.79
C GLY A 130 26.31 6.72 2.07
N PHE A 131 26.59 5.45 1.79
CA PHE A 131 25.77 4.39 2.35
C PHE A 131 25.92 4.41 3.88
N PRO A 132 24.83 4.59 4.65
CA PRO A 132 24.89 4.61 6.11
C PRO A 132 25.33 3.27 6.70
N ASP A 133 26.07 3.32 7.80
CA ASP A 133 26.39 2.13 8.60
C ASP A 133 25.08 1.43 9.04
N GLY A 134 24.98 0.14 8.72
CA GLY A 134 23.78 -0.66 8.97
C GLY A 134 22.64 -0.46 7.97
N GLY A 135 22.77 0.45 7.00
CA GLY A 135 21.75 0.70 5.99
C GLY A 135 20.70 1.75 6.36
N TYR A 136 19.54 1.73 5.70
CA TYR A 136 18.43 2.65 5.97
C TYR A 136 17.10 2.05 5.54
N VAL A 137 16.00 2.61 6.04
CA VAL A 137 14.64 2.16 5.75
C VAL A 137 13.83 3.29 5.15
N THR A 138 13.05 2.97 4.13
CA THR A 138 12.00 3.84 3.60
C THR A 138 10.64 3.18 3.73
N GLU A 139 9.63 3.96 4.08
CA GLU A 139 8.24 3.50 4.25
C GLU A 139 7.26 4.49 3.62
N ILE A 140 6.13 3.96 3.18
CA ILE A 140 4.92 4.74 2.86
C ILE A 140 3.69 3.89 3.19
N ASP A 141 2.64 4.54 3.69
CA ASP A 141 1.35 3.89 3.85
C ASP A 141 0.51 4.12 2.58
N ILE A 142 -0.02 3.04 2.02
CA ILE A 142 -0.87 3.07 0.84
C ILE A 142 -2.19 2.36 1.17
N TYR A 143 -3.32 3.01 0.88
CA TYR A 143 -4.64 2.41 1.06
C TYR A 143 -5.01 1.55 -0.14
N LEU A 144 -5.37 0.28 0.11
CA LEU A 144 -5.89 -0.65 -0.89
C LEU A 144 -7.42 -0.77 -0.73
N ASP A 145 -8.19 -0.47 -1.77
CA ASP A 145 -9.67 -0.51 -1.76
C ASP A 145 -10.21 -1.64 -2.65
N VAL A 146 -10.53 -2.77 -2.02
CA VAL A 146 -11.05 -3.96 -2.71
C VAL A 146 -12.49 -3.77 -3.23
N PRO A 147 -13.44 -3.19 -2.47
CA PRO A 147 -14.76 -2.83 -3.02
C PRO A 147 -14.68 -1.92 -4.25
N TRP A 148 -13.76 -0.95 -4.27
CA TRP A 148 -13.61 -0.05 -5.43
C TRP A 148 -13.38 -0.82 -6.73
N MET A 149 -12.49 -1.80 -6.79
CA MET A 149 -12.26 -2.51 -8.06
C MET A 149 -13.50 -3.29 -8.53
N THR A 150 -14.31 -3.82 -7.61
CA THR A 150 -15.50 -4.61 -7.96
C THR A 150 -16.66 -3.78 -8.49
N ALA A 151 -16.77 -2.51 -8.08
CA ALA A 151 -17.85 -1.62 -8.50
C ALA A 151 -17.81 -1.28 -10.00
N ASP A 152 -16.68 -1.45 -10.67
CA ASP A 152 -16.57 -1.47 -12.13
C ASP A 152 -15.40 -2.36 -12.57
N ALA A 153 -15.60 -3.68 -12.44
CA ALA A 153 -14.59 -4.67 -12.76
C ALA A 153 -14.11 -4.60 -14.23
N THR A 154 -14.90 -4.02 -15.13
CA THR A 154 -14.55 -3.91 -16.56
C THR A 154 -13.51 -2.84 -16.85
N THR A 155 -13.62 -1.69 -16.18
CA THR A 155 -12.67 -0.60 -16.37
C THR A 155 -11.53 -0.65 -15.36
N ARG A 156 -11.76 -1.27 -14.20
CA ARG A 156 -10.82 -1.33 -13.08
C ARG A 156 -9.95 -2.59 -13.04
N SER A 157 -10.15 -3.57 -13.92
CA SER A 157 -9.20 -4.69 -14.08
C SER A 157 -7.89 -4.21 -14.69
N ASP A 158 -6.77 -4.82 -14.31
CA ASP A 158 -5.42 -4.43 -14.72
C ASP A 158 -5.11 -2.94 -14.49
N THR A 159 -5.74 -2.28 -13.50
CA THR A 159 -5.32 -0.96 -13.03
C THR A 159 -4.17 -1.11 -12.04
N ARG A 160 -3.09 -0.34 -12.21
CA ARG A 160 -1.81 -0.52 -11.53
C ARG A 160 -1.31 0.75 -10.82
N PHE A 161 -0.44 0.53 -9.85
CA PHE A 161 0.54 1.52 -9.41
C PHE A 161 1.87 0.82 -9.13
N ASP A 162 2.97 1.52 -9.37
CA ASP A 162 4.32 1.06 -9.07
C ASP A 162 4.93 2.03 -8.08
N TRP A 163 5.25 1.56 -6.87
CA TRP A 163 5.94 2.37 -5.86
C TRP A 163 7.40 1.96 -5.79
N SER A 164 8.30 2.91 -6.03
CA SER A 164 9.75 2.69 -6.01
C SER A 164 10.41 3.42 -4.86
N SER A 165 11.48 2.82 -4.33
CA SER A 165 12.51 3.50 -3.56
C SER A 165 13.85 3.25 -4.24
N SER A 166 14.60 4.32 -4.46
CA SER A 166 15.85 4.27 -5.22
C SER A 166 17.06 4.58 -4.36
N ILE A 167 18.22 4.09 -4.83
CA ILE A 167 19.52 4.31 -4.22
C ILE A 167 20.45 5.01 -5.21
N ASP A 168 21.30 5.90 -4.68
CA ASP A 168 22.39 6.52 -5.43
C ASP A 168 23.63 5.62 -5.48
N ASN A 169 24.56 5.96 -6.36
CA ASN A 169 25.94 5.52 -6.25
C ASN A 169 26.76 6.48 -5.39
N GLN A 170 27.99 6.09 -5.04
CA GLN A 170 28.92 6.87 -4.21
C GLN A 170 29.32 8.23 -4.79
N PHE A 171 29.00 8.50 -6.06
CA PHE A 171 29.24 9.76 -6.75
C PHE A 171 27.95 10.59 -6.93
N GLY A 172 26.81 10.10 -6.45
CA GLY A 172 25.53 10.79 -6.54
C GLY A 172 24.79 10.67 -7.84
N GLY A 173 25.20 9.72 -8.68
CA GLY A 173 24.38 9.29 -9.79
C GLY A 173 23.34 8.30 -9.31
N PHE A 174 22.14 8.36 -9.89
CA PHE A 174 21.16 7.29 -9.77
C PHE A 174 21.81 5.93 -10.07
N ARG A 175 21.55 4.95 -9.21
CA ARG A 175 22.04 3.58 -9.39
C ARG A 175 20.91 2.63 -9.77
N ARG A 176 19.91 2.51 -8.90
CA ARG A 176 18.89 1.45 -9.05
C ARG A 176 17.59 1.80 -8.34
N ASP A 177 16.49 1.40 -8.96
CA ASP A 177 15.16 1.35 -8.35
C ASP A 177 14.87 -0.03 -7.76
N PHE A 178 14.19 -0.03 -6.61
CA PHE A 178 13.54 -1.20 -6.05
C PHE A 178 12.04 -0.88 -5.96
N VAL A 179 11.22 -1.72 -6.60
CA VAL A 179 9.87 -1.37 -7.00
C VAL A 179 8.88 -2.42 -6.51
N PHE A 180 7.87 -1.98 -5.78
CA PHE A 180 6.65 -2.73 -5.61
C PHE A 180 5.77 -2.54 -6.83
N ASN A 181 5.52 -3.59 -7.61
CA ASN A 181 4.52 -3.55 -8.67
C ASN A 181 3.20 -4.04 -8.11
N ALA A 182 2.20 -3.16 -8.06
CA ALA A 182 0.90 -3.45 -7.49
C ALA A 182 -0.21 -3.23 -8.52
N GLY A 183 -1.26 -4.04 -8.47
CA GLY A 183 -2.40 -3.85 -9.34
C GLY A 183 -3.57 -4.78 -9.06
N THR A 184 -4.72 -4.39 -9.58
CA THR A 184 -5.92 -5.23 -9.65
C THR A 184 -5.72 -6.42 -10.59
N PRO A 185 -6.57 -7.46 -10.53
CA PRO A 185 -6.41 -8.64 -11.38
C PRO A 185 -6.45 -8.29 -12.86
N LEU A 186 -5.68 -9.02 -13.68
CA LEU A 186 -5.56 -8.78 -15.12
C LEU A 186 -6.91 -8.88 -15.86
N THR A 187 -7.80 -9.77 -15.40
CA THR A 187 -9.08 -10.03 -16.07
C THR A 187 -10.24 -9.46 -15.27
N SER A 188 -11.20 -8.85 -15.97
CA SER A 188 -12.44 -8.35 -15.36
C SER A 188 -13.25 -9.45 -14.66
N SER A 189 -13.20 -10.68 -15.17
CA SER A 189 -13.83 -11.84 -14.54
C SER A 189 -13.24 -12.09 -13.15
N GLU A 190 -11.91 -12.06 -13.01
CA GLU A 190 -11.27 -12.24 -11.73
C GLU A 190 -11.52 -11.03 -10.81
N THR A 191 -11.40 -9.81 -11.33
CA THR A 191 -11.71 -8.58 -10.58
C THR A 191 -13.11 -8.62 -9.97
N GLY A 192 -14.11 -9.20 -10.64
CA GLY A 192 -15.47 -9.31 -10.12
C GLY A 192 -15.72 -10.50 -9.18
N SER A 193 -15.03 -11.63 -9.35
CA SER A 193 -15.34 -12.90 -8.65
C SER A 193 -14.35 -13.28 -7.55
N ASN A 194 -13.11 -12.78 -7.62
CA ASN A 194 -12.06 -13.02 -6.66
C ASN A 194 -11.20 -11.74 -6.56
N PRO A 195 -11.74 -10.64 -6.04
CA PRO A 195 -11.05 -9.35 -6.04
C PRO A 195 -9.84 -9.36 -5.09
N GLY A 196 -8.85 -8.52 -5.40
CA GLY A 196 -7.68 -8.32 -4.57
C GLY A 196 -6.54 -7.69 -5.36
N TYR A 197 -5.63 -7.02 -4.66
CA TYR A 197 -4.43 -6.44 -5.25
C TYR A 197 -3.33 -7.49 -5.30
N TYR A 198 -2.77 -7.73 -6.48
CA TYR A 198 -1.50 -8.41 -6.61
C TYR A 198 -0.36 -7.44 -6.33
N VAL A 199 0.62 -7.88 -5.55
CA VAL A 199 1.84 -7.12 -5.26
C VAL A 199 3.04 -8.04 -5.39
N ASN A 200 4.07 -7.60 -6.11
CA ASN A 200 5.39 -8.26 -6.12
C ASN A 200 6.53 -7.24 -5.95
N ALA A 201 7.75 -7.75 -5.91
CA ALA A 201 8.99 -6.99 -5.73
C ALA A 201 9.95 -7.20 -6.91
N SER A 202 10.36 -6.09 -7.52
CA SER A 202 11.12 -6.03 -8.77
C SER A 202 12.15 -4.90 -8.75
N THR A 203 13.12 -4.90 -9.66
CA THR A 203 13.94 -3.71 -9.98
C THR A 203 13.44 -2.93 -11.20
N ASN A 204 12.36 -3.40 -11.81
CA ASN A 204 11.74 -2.78 -12.98
C ASN A 204 10.40 -2.16 -12.57
N GLY A 205 10.18 -0.91 -12.97
CA GLY A 205 8.85 -0.30 -13.01
C GLY A 205 8.28 -0.27 -14.43
N PHE A 206 7.16 0.42 -14.56
CA PHE A 206 6.41 0.62 -15.79
C PHE A 206 5.75 -0.63 -16.38
N ARG A 207 4.70 -0.42 -17.19
CA ARG A 207 4.03 -1.50 -17.95
C ARG A 207 4.95 -2.19 -18.96
N SER A 208 5.99 -1.52 -19.45
CA SER A 208 6.96 -2.09 -20.39
C SER A 208 7.89 -3.13 -19.78
N GLY A 209 8.10 -3.06 -18.46
CA GLY A 209 9.14 -3.82 -17.76
C GLY A 209 8.64 -4.64 -16.58
N ALA A 210 7.40 -4.40 -16.13
CA ALA A 210 6.86 -5.03 -14.93
C ALA A 210 5.37 -5.39 -15.03
N PHE A 211 5.01 -6.38 -14.21
CA PHE A 211 3.65 -6.89 -14.12
C PHE A 211 3.39 -7.42 -12.69
N PRO A 212 2.34 -6.96 -11.99
CA PRO A 212 2.09 -7.34 -10.60
C PRO A 212 1.91 -8.84 -10.35
N GLU A 213 1.31 -9.60 -11.28
CA GLU A 213 1.13 -11.04 -11.14
C GLU A 213 2.34 -11.86 -11.63
N ASN A 214 3.44 -11.21 -12.05
CA ASN A 214 4.63 -11.94 -12.51
C ASN A 214 5.22 -12.79 -11.36
N THR A 215 5.29 -14.10 -11.57
CA THR A 215 5.84 -15.07 -10.61
C THR A 215 7.36 -15.14 -10.61
N CYS A 216 8.01 -14.49 -11.58
CA CYS A 216 9.45 -14.41 -11.69
C CYS A 216 9.91 -13.00 -12.12
N PRO A 217 9.70 -11.98 -11.26
CA PRO A 217 10.15 -10.62 -11.54
C PRO A 217 11.68 -10.51 -11.55
N SER A 218 12.19 -9.50 -12.26
CA SER A 218 13.64 -9.20 -12.28
C SER A 218 14.09 -8.59 -10.95
N PRO A 219 15.32 -8.87 -10.49
CA PRO A 219 16.22 -9.93 -10.96
C PRO A 219 15.74 -11.30 -10.46
N SER A 220 15.96 -12.34 -11.27
CA SER A 220 15.56 -13.73 -10.94
C SER A 220 16.70 -14.74 -11.01
N THR A 221 17.91 -14.29 -11.33
CA THR A 221 19.12 -15.11 -11.37
C THR A 221 19.88 -15.04 -10.04
N PRO A 222 20.60 -16.12 -9.64
CA PRO A 222 21.33 -16.16 -8.37
C PRO A 222 22.23 -14.93 -8.14
N PRO A 223 22.29 -14.38 -6.90
CA PRO A 223 21.66 -14.88 -5.68
C PRO A 223 20.15 -14.61 -5.56
N ASN A 224 19.54 -13.93 -6.54
CA ASN A 224 18.10 -13.78 -6.61
C ASN A 224 17.44 -15.06 -7.18
N TYR A 225 16.14 -15.16 -6.99
CA TYR A 225 15.32 -16.27 -7.46
C TYR A 225 13.93 -15.76 -7.84
N CYS A 226 13.15 -16.55 -8.57
CA CYS A 226 11.75 -16.21 -8.84
C CYS A 226 10.98 -16.00 -7.54
N ARG A 227 10.20 -14.90 -7.48
CA ARG A 227 9.43 -14.50 -6.30
C ARG A 227 7.96 -14.41 -6.69
N ALA A 228 7.13 -15.23 -6.07
CA ALA A 228 5.69 -15.19 -6.31
C ALA A 228 5.07 -13.89 -5.75
N PRO A 229 4.07 -13.32 -6.44
CA PRO A 229 3.29 -12.20 -5.92
C PRO A 229 2.44 -12.62 -4.73
N VAL A 230 2.10 -11.66 -3.87
CA VAL A 230 1.04 -11.81 -2.87
C VAL A 230 -0.26 -11.23 -3.42
N LYS A 231 -1.40 -11.84 -3.07
CA LYS A 231 -2.72 -11.27 -3.31
C LYS A 231 -3.31 -10.75 -2.00
N ILE A 232 -3.64 -9.47 -1.96
CA ILE A 232 -4.24 -8.79 -0.82
C ILE A 232 -5.72 -8.57 -1.12
N ASN A 233 -6.58 -9.33 -0.43
CA ASN A 233 -8.03 -9.35 -0.64
C ASN A 233 -8.81 -8.58 0.44
N GLU A 234 -8.11 -7.86 1.32
CA GLU A 234 -8.70 -7.05 2.39
C GLU A 234 -8.37 -5.58 2.16
N SER A 235 -9.39 -4.71 2.25
CA SER A 235 -9.16 -3.26 2.21
C SER A 235 -8.45 -2.77 3.47
N GLY A 236 -7.62 -1.75 3.32
CA GLY A 236 -6.96 -1.12 4.45
C GLY A 236 -5.69 -0.37 4.07
N TRP A 237 -5.11 0.26 5.08
CA TRP A 237 -3.78 0.85 4.99
C TRP A 237 -2.71 -0.23 5.16
N TYR A 238 -1.77 -0.25 4.22
CA TYR A 238 -0.61 -1.13 4.24
C TYR A 238 0.68 -0.32 4.16
N ILE A 239 1.66 -0.71 4.95
CA ILE A 239 3.01 -0.14 4.97
C ILE A 239 3.82 -0.84 3.88
N PHE A 240 4.29 -0.09 2.90
CA PHE A 240 5.22 -0.55 1.86
C PHE A 240 6.63 -0.12 2.25
N GLN A 241 7.41 -1.07 2.74
CA GLN A 241 8.72 -0.83 3.35
C GLN A 241 9.85 -1.38 2.47
N HIS A 242 10.92 -0.60 2.29
CA HIS A 242 12.22 -1.05 1.81
C HIS A 242 13.25 -0.91 2.92
N TYR A 243 14.00 -1.96 3.21
CA TYR A 243 15.16 -1.91 4.08
C TYR A 243 16.43 -2.23 3.28
N PHE A 244 17.23 -1.20 3.05
CA PHE A 244 18.50 -1.26 2.34
C PHE A 244 19.60 -1.59 3.34
N HIS A 245 20.35 -2.66 3.14
CA HIS A 245 21.48 -3.03 3.98
C HIS A 245 22.54 -3.80 3.21
N LEU A 246 23.77 -3.82 3.72
CA LEU A 246 24.80 -4.69 3.18
C LEU A 246 24.69 -6.09 3.79
N THR A 247 24.97 -7.11 3.01
CA THR A 247 25.06 -8.50 3.48
C THR A 247 26.13 -9.25 2.71
N THR A 248 26.68 -10.31 3.31
CA THR A 248 27.70 -11.15 2.67
C THR A 248 27.13 -12.54 2.43
N ILE A 249 27.13 -12.97 1.16
CA ILE A 249 26.73 -14.32 0.75
C ILE A 249 27.94 -14.99 0.09
N GLY A 250 28.48 -16.03 0.73
CA GLY A 250 29.74 -16.63 0.31
C GLY A 250 30.91 -15.65 0.49
N SER A 251 31.64 -15.37 -0.59
CA SER A 251 32.77 -14.42 -0.59
C SER A 251 32.39 -13.01 -1.07
N ASN A 252 31.13 -12.79 -1.45
CA ASN A 252 30.68 -11.54 -2.05
C ASN A 252 29.80 -10.79 -1.07
N THR A 253 30.04 -9.49 -0.94
CA THR A 253 29.09 -8.57 -0.31
C THR A 253 28.08 -8.13 -1.38
N TYR A 254 26.85 -7.88 -0.97
CA TYR A 254 25.76 -7.38 -1.81
C TYR A 254 25.05 -6.26 -1.07
N LEU A 255 24.48 -5.30 -1.82
CA LEU A 255 23.35 -4.53 -1.31
C LEU A 255 22.12 -5.46 -1.35
N ALA A 256 21.56 -5.71 -0.18
CA ALA A 256 20.28 -6.37 -0.01
C ALA A 256 19.20 -5.33 0.28
N VAL A 257 18.04 -5.51 -0.35
CA VAL A 257 16.85 -4.72 -0.10
C VAL A 257 15.74 -5.66 0.33
N ASP A 258 15.45 -5.65 1.62
CA ASP A 258 14.31 -6.34 2.20
C ASP A 258 13.05 -5.51 1.96
N MET A 259 12.20 -5.99 1.08
CA MET A 259 10.94 -5.37 0.68
C MET A 259 9.80 -6.06 1.40
N SER A 260 8.99 -5.33 2.16
CA SER A 260 7.85 -5.92 2.86
C SER A 260 6.57 -5.09 2.74
N VAL A 261 5.44 -5.79 2.67
CA VAL A 261 4.11 -5.21 2.83
C VAL A 261 3.58 -5.62 4.19
N ARG A 262 3.16 -4.65 5.00
CA ARG A 262 2.68 -4.88 6.37
C ARG A 262 1.33 -4.23 6.58
N ARG A 263 0.51 -4.76 7.48
CA ARG A 263 -0.65 -4.03 8.00
C ARG A 263 -0.18 -2.97 9.00
N LEU A 264 -0.99 -1.94 9.27
CA LEU A 264 -0.68 -0.92 10.28
C LEU A 264 -0.42 -1.46 11.69
N ASN A 265 -0.90 -2.66 12.02
CA ASN A 265 -0.61 -3.33 13.30
C ASN A 265 0.79 -4.00 13.34
N GLY A 266 1.60 -3.83 12.29
CA GLY A 266 2.94 -4.39 12.16
C GLY A 266 3.00 -5.81 11.61
N SER A 267 1.86 -6.49 11.41
CA SER A 267 1.85 -7.85 10.84
C SER A 267 2.31 -7.85 9.38
N ILE A 268 3.26 -8.74 9.06
CA ILE A 268 3.77 -8.89 7.70
C ILE A 268 2.74 -9.66 6.86
N VAL A 269 2.40 -9.09 5.70
CA VAL A 269 1.55 -9.70 4.68
C VAL A 269 2.41 -10.47 3.68
N ALA A 270 3.52 -9.86 3.25
CA ALA A 270 4.51 -10.48 2.38
C ALA A 270 5.88 -9.83 2.57
N SER A 271 6.94 -10.58 2.28
CA SER A 271 8.29 -10.03 2.18
C SER A 271 9.10 -10.70 1.08
N TRP A 272 10.04 -9.95 0.55
CA TRP A 272 10.97 -10.35 -0.49
C TRP A 272 12.33 -9.73 -0.20
N THR A 273 13.41 -10.37 -0.62
CA THR A 273 14.74 -9.76 -0.60
C THR A 273 15.25 -9.72 -2.03
N ILE A 274 15.75 -8.56 -2.45
CA ILE A 274 16.45 -8.38 -3.71
C ILE A 274 17.91 -8.05 -3.41
N TYR A 275 18.83 -8.77 -4.06
CA TYR A 275 20.26 -8.50 -4.02
C TYR A 275 20.67 -7.77 -5.29
N ASP A 276 21.21 -6.57 -5.15
CA ASP A 276 21.89 -5.88 -6.26
C ASP A 276 23.19 -6.61 -6.57
N GLN A 277 23.35 -7.08 -7.81
CA GLN A 277 24.50 -7.88 -8.25
C GLN A 277 25.66 -7.02 -8.76
N GLU A 278 25.49 -5.70 -8.80
CA GLU A 278 26.53 -4.77 -9.19
C GLU A 278 27.60 -4.57 -8.09
N ASP A 279 28.80 -4.15 -8.50
CA ASP A 279 29.97 -4.01 -7.61
C ASP A 279 29.66 -3.17 -6.36
N VAL A 280 30.03 -3.71 -5.20
CA VAL A 280 29.81 -3.11 -3.89
C VAL A 280 30.65 -1.88 -3.61
N ALA A 281 31.72 -1.69 -4.39
CA ALA A 281 32.52 -0.46 -4.39
C ALA A 281 31.69 0.66 -5.03
N GLY A 282 30.72 1.20 -4.29
CA GLY A 282 29.88 2.24 -4.84
C GLY A 282 28.47 2.61 -4.45
N PHE A 283 27.94 2.12 -3.33
CA PHE A 283 26.60 2.50 -2.88
C PHE A 283 26.62 3.88 -2.22
N GLY A 284 25.72 4.75 -2.68
CA GLY A 284 25.32 5.97 -1.99
C GLY A 284 24.17 5.68 -1.02
N GLY A 285 23.55 6.73 -0.49
CA GLY A 285 22.35 6.64 0.34
C GLY A 285 21.06 6.62 -0.48
N ASP A 286 19.97 6.97 0.19
CA ASP A 286 18.66 7.14 -0.43
C ASP A 286 18.72 8.18 -1.56
N ALA A 287 18.04 7.92 -2.68
CA ALA A 287 17.90 8.88 -3.77
C ALA A 287 16.51 9.53 -3.72
N TYR A 288 15.46 8.77 -4.05
CA TYR A 288 14.06 9.20 -4.03
C TYR A 288 13.08 8.06 -3.73
N GLY A 289 11.84 8.41 -3.44
CA GLY A 289 10.67 7.53 -3.52
C GLY A 289 9.75 8.02 -4.63
N TRP A 290 9.23 7.15 -5.48
CA TRP A 290 8.46 7.58 -6.65
C TRP A 290 7.36 6.59 -7.03
N PHE A 291 6.15 7.12 -7.27
CA PHE A 291 5.11 6.41 -7.99
C PHE A 291 5.44 6.38 -9.49
N VAL A 292 6.24 5.41 -9.91
CA VAL A 292 6.71 5.25 -11.31
C VAL A 292 5.52 5.16 -12.27
N ILE A 293 4.46 4.49 -11.83
CA ILE A 293 3.12 4.53 -12.42
C ILE A 293 2.10 4.72 -11.30
N ASN A 294 1.06 5.52 -11.54
CA ASN A 294 -0.17 5.54 -10.77
C ASN A 294 -1.37 5.68 -11.71
N GLU A 295 -2.13 4.61 -11.91
CA GLU A 295 -3.35 4.63 -12.72
C GLU A 295 -4.63 4.77 -11.89
N ILE A 296 -4.48 4.85 -10.57
CA ILE A 296 -5.59 4.98 -9.64
C ILE A 296 -5.80 6.47 -9.37
N GLN A 297 -6.95 6.96 -9.82
CA GLN A 297 -7.42 8.30 -9.47
C GLN A 297 -7.64 8.40 -7.96
N ASP A 298 -7.12 9.44 -7.33
CA ASP A 298 -7.21 9.71 -5.89
C ASP A 298 -6.64 8.56 -5.02
N LEU A 299 -5.56 7.91 -5.46
CA LEU A 299 -4.84 6.91 -4.66
C LEU A 299 -4.45 7.51 -3.31
N ALA A 300 -4.92 6.90 -2.23
CA ALA A 300 -4.66 7.40 -0.88
C ALA A 300 -3.30 6.93 -0.39
N VAL A 301 -2.45 7.90 0.00
CA VAL A 301 -1.16 7.66 0.62
C VAL A 301 -0.98 8.50 1.87
N ASP A 302 -0.20 8.01 2.81
CA ASP A 302 0.05 8.66 4.10
C ASP A 302 1.43 8.21 4.62
N CYS A 303 1.92 8.84 5.68
CA CYS A 303 3.11 8.45 6.44
C CYS A 303 4.30 7.99 5.58
N SER A 304 4.85 8.90 4.79
CA SER A 304 6.10 8.67 4.07
C SER A 304 7.30 8.95 4.98
N THR A 305 8.21 8.00 5.13
CA THR A 305 9.33 8.13 6.07
C THR A 305 10.65 7.59 5.51
N LEU A 306 11.75 8.19 5.95
CA LEU A 306 13.12 7.71 5.80
C LEU A 306 13.73 7.67 7.20
N HIS A 307 14.35 6.57 7.59
CA HIS A 307 14.98 6.49 8.91
C HIS A 307 16.20 5.55 8.96
N PRO A 308 17.12 5.77 9.92
CA PRO A 308 18.26 4.89 10.13
C PRO A 308 17.84 3.45 10.50
N PRO A 309 18.77 2.49 10.33
CA PRO A 309 18.53 1.08 10.56
C PRO A 309 18.43 0.81 12.06
N GLY A 310 17.65 -0.20 12.46
CA GLY A 310 17.42 -0.52 13.87
C GLY A 310 16.53 0.46 14.64
N LYS A 311 16.11 1.57 14.02
CA LYS A 311 15.13 2.49 14.61
C LYS A 311 13.67 2.11 14.44
N THR A 312 13.34 1.05 13.67
CA THR A 312 12.20 0.19 14.03
C THR A 312 12.09 -1.13 13.24
N PRO A 313 12.02 -2.27 13.95
CA PRO A 313 11.41 -3.49 13.41
C PRO A 313 9.90 -3.63 13.72
N SER A 314 9.30 -2.74 14.53
CA SER A 314 7.92 -2.91 15.02
C SER A 314 7.12 -1.64 15.32
N GLY A 315 7.59 -0.44 14.97
CA GLY A 315 6.98 0.82 15.39
C GLY A 315 6.96 1.83 14.26
N ARG A 316 5.77 2.13 13.78
CA ARG A 316 5.52 3.21 12.84
C ARG A 316 6.05 4.53 13.41
N THR A 317 6.79 5.30 12.63
CA THR A 317 7.35 6.60 13.08
C THR A 317 6.30 7.71 13.08
N CYS A 318 5.27 7.61 12.22
CA CYS A 318 4.14 8.53 12.24
C CYS A 318 3.18 8.24 13.40
N PRO A 319 2.55 9.28 13.98
CA PRO A 319 1.55 9.09 15.01
C PRO A 319 0.41 8.21 14.50
N LEU A 320 0.07 7.17 15.26
CA LEU A 320 -1.16 6.41 15.01
C LEU A 320 -2.35 7.38 15.05
N PRO A 321 -3.38 7.16 14.21
CA PRO A 321 -4.55 8.00 14.24
C PRO A 321 -5.17 7.86 15.64
N PRO A 322 -5.81 8.92 16.17
CA PRO A 322 -6.56 8.80 17.42
C PRO A 322 -7.51 7.61 17.27
N PRO A 323 -7.54 6.66 18.22
CA PRO A 323 -8.36 5.47 18.02
C PRO A 323 -9.81 5.91 17.84
N SER A 324 -10.43 5.46 16.74
CA SER A 324 -11.75 5.92 16.35
C SER A 324 -12.76 5.66 17.47
N SER A 325 -13.54 6.66 17.83
CA SER A 325 -14.63 6.52 18.80
C SER A 325 -15.97 6.49 18.07
N ALA A 326 -16.78 5.48 18.35
CA ALA A 326 -18.18 5.44 17.96
C ALA A 326 -19.02 5.91 19.15
N THR A 327 -19.69 7.05 18.99
CA THR A 327 -20.67 7.55 19.94
C THR A 327 -22.01 7.68 19.23
N GLY A 328 -23.08 7.21 19.86
CA GLY A 328 -24.41 7.30 19.27
C GLY A 328 -25.49 7.00 20.30
N GLY A 329 -26.73 7.15 19.87
CA GLY A 329 -27.89 6.88 20.70
C GLY A 329 -29.17 7.30 20.00
N GLY A 330 -30.30 6.89 20.56
CA GLY A 330 -31.59 7.19 19.98
C GLY A 330 -32.75 6.58 20.74
N GLN A 331 -33.94 6.75 20.16
CA GLN A 331 -35.16 6.09 20.61
C GLN A 331 -35.54 5.01 19.62
N VAL A 332 -35.91 3.84 20.13
CA VAL A 332 -36.47 2.73 19.34
C VAL A 332 -37.82 2.32 19.92
N GLN A 333 -38.66 1.68 19.11
CA GLN A 333 -39.87 1.02 19.59
C GLN A 333 -39.50 -0.42 19.99
N PRO A 334 -39.51 -0.76 21.28
CA PRO A 334 -39.02 -2.06 21.76
C PRO A 334 -40.00 -3.21 21.48
N ASN A 335 -41.26 -2.90 21.11
CA ASN A 335 -42.27 -3.89 20.79
C ASN A 335 -43.29 -3.36 19.76
N LEU A 336 -44.05 -4.27 19.16
CA LEU A 336 -45.12 -3.98 18.20
C LEU A 336 -46.37 -3.36 18.85
N MET A 337 -46.48 -3.36 20.18
CA MET A 337 -47.64 -2.88 20.93
C MET A 337 -47.57 -1.38 21.27
N GLY A 338 -46.52 -0.70 20.85
CA GLY A 338 -46.26 0.67 21.23
C GLY A 338 -45.46 0.75 22.53
N GLY A 339 -44.45 1.61 22.52
CA GLY A 339 -43.50 1.76 23.61
C GLY A 339 -42.31 2.60 23.17
N LYS A 340 -41.55 3.11 24.12
CA LYS A 340 -40.28 3.77 23.86
C LYS A 340 -39.18 3.01 24.57
N ALA A 341 -38.07 2.81 23.90
CA ALA A 341 -36.81 2.45 24.51
C ALA A 341 -35.77 3.47 24.08
N THR A 342 -34.80 3.75 24.94
CA THR A 342 -33.66 4.61 24.64
C THR A 342 -32.41 3.77 24.65
N PHE A 343 -31.50 4.04 23.72
CA PHE A 343 -30.17 3.46 23.76
C PHE A 343 -29.11 4.55 23.58
N GLY A 344 -27.91 4.28 24.09
CA GLY A 344 -26.73 5.09 23.91
C GLY A 344 -25.49 4.20 23.92
N PHE A 345 -24.47 4.58 23.17
CA PHE A 345 -23.18 3.92 23.21
C PHE A 345 -22.06 4.94 23.05
N ASN A 346 -20.93 4.66 23.69
CA ASN A 346 -19.66 5.33 23.48
C ASN A 346 -18.57 4.28 23.57
N ALA A 347 -17.90 3.99 22.47
CA ALA A 347 -16.85 2.98 22.44
C ALA A 347 -15.69 3.46 21.58
N LYS A 348 -14.47 3.07 21.98
CA LYS A 348 -13.24 3.50 21.32
C LYS A 348 -12.49 2.28 20.81
N GLN A 349 -12.05 2.30 19.56
CA GLN A 349 -11.29 1.21 18.95
C GLN A 349 -10.02 0.93 19.78
N GLY A 350 -9.73 -0.35 20.05
CA GLY A 350 -8.59 -0.75 20.88
C GLY A 350 -8.72 -0.42 22.38
N SER A 351 -9.90 0.00 22.84
CA SER A 351 -10.21 0.29 24.23
C SER A 351 -11.59 -0.28 24.59
N SER A 352 -11.94 -0.28 25.88
CA SER A 352 -13.31 -0.56 26.30
C SER A 352 -14.24 0.61 25.97
N GLY A 353 -15.52 0.30 25.78
CA GLY A 353 -16.62 1.25 25.66
C GLY A 353 -17.79 0.88 26.55
N HIS A 354 -18.89 1.60 26.38
CA HIS A 354 -20.13 1.40 27.11
C HIS A 354 -21.31 1.44 26.15
N LEU A 355 -22.26 0.52 26.33
CA LEU A 355 -23.55 0.53 25.67
C LEU A 355 -24.64 0.44 26.76
N ASN A 356 -25.61 1.33 26.67
CA ASN A 356 -26.73 1.41 27.59
C ASN A 356 -28.04 1.35 26.80
N TYR A 357 -28.98 0.52 27.24
CA TYR A 357 -30.32 0.43 26.68
C TYR A 357 -31.37 0.35 27.81
N LEU A 358 -32.40 1.19 27.74
CA LEU A 358 -33.51 1.22 28.70
C LEU A 358 -34.84 1.08 27.97
N ASN A 359 -35.61 0.04 28.32
CA ASN A 359 -36.98 -0.13 27.90
C ASN A 359 -37.92 0.59 28.88
N HIS A 360 -38.56 1.69 28.44
CA HIS A 360 -39.45 2.49 29.30
C HIS A 360 -40.79 1.80 29.59
N VAL A 361 -41.11 0.70 28.90
CA VAL A 361 -42.34 -0.07 29.15
C VAL A 361 -42.13 -1.12 30.23
N THR A 362 -41.03 -1.87 30.15
CA THR A 362 -40.76 -2.99 31.07
C THR A 362 -39.80 -2.63 32.20
N GLY A 363 -39.16 -1.46 32.16
CA GLY A 363 -38.06 -1.10 33.07
C GLY A 363 -36.76 -1.85 32.81
N ALA A 364 -36.73 -2.74 31.81
CA ALA A 364 -35.55 -3.56 31.52
C ALA A 364 -34.39 -2.66 31.10
N HIS A 365 -33.27 -2.80 31.81
CA HIS A 365 -32.05 -2.04 31.60
C HIS A 365 -30.90 -3.00 31.22
N LEU A 366 -30.24 -2.69 30.11
CA LEU A 366 -29.00 -3.33 29.71
C LEU A 366 -27.87 -2.32 29.87
N ASP A 367 -26.89 -2.70 30.68
CA ASP A 367 -25.66 -1.96 30.87
C ASP A 367 -24.52 -2.88 30.44
N CYS A 368 -23.89 -2.55 29.31
CA CYS A 368 -22.91 -3.38 28.64
C CYS A 368 -21.55 -2.69 28.61
N THR A 369 -20.53 -3.40 29.10
CA THR A 369 -19.13 -3.06 28.81
C THR A 369 -18.80 -3.57 27.42
N VAL A 370 -18.46 -2.67 26.50
CA VAL A 370 -17.97 -3.04 25.17
C VAL A 370 -16.50 -3.38 25.28
N SER A 371 -16.13 -4.63 25.01
CA SER A 371 -14.74 -5.10 25.04
C SER A 371 -14.05 -5.01 23.68
N THR A 372 -14.84 -4.98 22.60
CA THR A 372 -14.29 -4.95 21.25
C THR A 372 -15.20 -4.10 20.37
N VAL A 373 -14.57 -3.20 19.62
CA VAL A 373 -15.21 -2.31 18.66
C VAL A 373 -14.54 -2.51 17.32
N THR A 374 -15.31 -2.92 16.33
CA THR A 374 -14.86 -2.97 14.93
C THR A 374 -15.69 -1.96 14.16
N ILE A 375 -15.04 -0.89 13.69
CA ILE A 375 -15.70 0.13 12.85
C ILE A 375 -15.35 -0.19 11.40
N THR A 376 -16.36 -0.47 10.60
CA THR A 376 -16.26 -0.68 9.17
C THR A 376 -17.31 0.22 8.52
N PRO A 377 -16.96 1.46 8.12
CA PRO A 377 -17.96 2.40 7.63
C PRO A 377 -18.88 1.77 6.55
N PRO A 378 -20.21 1.92 6.65
CA PRO A 378 -20.97 2.76 7.59
C PRO A 378 -21.36 2.06 8.90
N THR A 379 -20.90 0.83 9.15
CA THR A 379 -21.29 0.01 10.30
C THR A 379 -20.26 0.06 11.43
N ALA A 380 -20.73 -0.17 12.65
CA ALA A 380 -19.89 -0.41 13.81
C ALA A 380 -20.44 -1.62 14.56
N ASP A 381 -19.58 -2.61 14.76
CA ASP A 381 -19.89 -3.82 15.52
C ASP A 381 -19.31 -3.69 16.93
N PHE A 382 -20.18 -3.87 17.91
CA PHE A 382 -19.85 -3.84 19.33
C PHE A 382 -20.01 -5.25 19.90
N SER A 383 -19.01 -5.72 20.64
CA SER A 383 -19.13 -6.94 21.45
C SER A 383 -18.63 -6.70 22.86
N GLY A 384 -19.17 -7.44 23.82
CA GLY A 384 -18.93 -7.18 25.22
C GLY A 384 -19.82 -7.98 26.16
N SER A 385 -19.61 -7.77 27.45
CA SER A 385 -20.43 -8.36 28.51
C SER A 385 -21.46 -7.35 29.01
N CYS A 386 -22.69 -7.78 29.17
CA CYS A 386 -23.75 -6.99 29.79
C CYS A 386 -24.01 -7.49 31.21
N SER A 387 -24.09 -6.59 32.18
CA SER A 387 -24.77 -6.92 33.43
C SER A 387 -26.27 -6.83 33.17
N ALA A 388 -26.96 -7.94 33.40
CA ALA A 388 -28.39 -7.88 33.59
C ALA A 388 -28.63 -7.17 34.93
N ASN A 389 -28.72 -5.84 34.93
CA ASN A 389 -29.45 -5.15 35.98
C ASN A 389 -30.95 -5.35 35.69
N SER A 390 -31.40 -6.60 35.74
CA SER A 390 -32.81 -6.95 35.69
C SER A 390 -33.33 -7.10 37.11
N ASP A 391 -33.34 -6.00 37.85
CA ASP A 391 -34.34 -5.82 38.89
C ASP A 391 -35.52 -5.09 38.23
N ALA A 392 -36.31 -5.85 37.47
CA ALA A 392 -37.63 -5.44 36.99
C ALA A 392 -38.70 -6.19 37.78
#